data_AF-A0A1Q7NT61-F1
#
_entry.id   AF-A0A1Q7NT61-F1
#
_cell.length_a   1.000
_cell.length_b   1.000
_cell.length_c   1.000
_cell.angle_alpha   90.00
_cell.angle_beta   90.00
_cell.angle_gamma   90.00
#
_symmetry.space_group_name_H-M   'P 1'
#
loop_
_entity.id
_entity.type
_entity.pdbx_description
1 polymer ?
#
loop_
_entity_poly.entity_id
_entity_poly.type
_entity_poly.pdbx_seq_one_letter_code
_entity_poly.pdbx_strand_id
1 'polypeptide(L)'
;MSGLDRLIAKSLESTIRENLGEQTYEKLGRRLFERHGIGFTQAVEDFGKLDSVLREFFGGGAEGIEKQIIDKIVILEESKRMDKKWITIEDQSLARLILESLGDEDKKNIINSVIDEPRIISDILEISKIPQTSGYRKINTLIQNGMLIPQGFSTTHDGKKVTKYKSVFENISIEIEKNKVIVKVQPTQESIKNSHIMQIVCSH
;
A
#
# COMPACT_ATOMS: atom_id res chain seq x y z
N MET A 1 -1.65 8.14 -6.30
CA MET A 1 -1.59 6.75 -5.77
C MET A 1 -2.23 6.72 -4.41
N SER A 2 -3.16 5.80 -4.17
CA SER A 2 -3.55 5.51 -2.80
C SER A 2 -2.36 4.89 -2.06
N GLY A 3 -2.30 5.05 -0.73
CA GLY A 3 -1.23 4.41 0.04
C GLY A 3 -1.31 2.89 0.01
N LEU A 4 -2.53 2.35 -0.08
CA LEU A 4 -2.76 0.92 -0.18
C LEU A 4 -2.23 0.33 -1.50
N ASP A 5 -2.43 1.02 -2.63
CA ASP A 5 -1.82 0.62 -3.92
C ASP A 5 -0.30 0.61 -3.80
N ARG A 6 0.28 1.65 -3.20
CA ARG A 6 1.74 1.78 -3.01
C ARG A 6 2.32 0.68 -2.13
N LEU A 7 1.58 0.26 -1.11
CA LEU A 7 1.96 -0.83 -0.23
C LEU A 7 1.95 -2.16 -0.98
N ILE A 8 0.86 -2.48 -1.69
CA ILE A 8 0.72 -3.72 -2.46
C ILE A 8 1.72 -3.77 -3.62
N ALA A 9 2.01 -2.61 -4.24
CA ALA A 9 2.99 -2.49 -5.32
C ALA A 9 4.39 -2.97 -4.93
N LYS A 10 4.73 -3.02 -3.62
CA LYS A 10 6.03 -3.55 -3.14
C LYS A 10 6.25 -5.02 -3.47
N SER A 11 5.18 -5.78 -3.65
CA SER A 11 5.26 -7.20 -4.01
C SER A 11 4.76 -7.48 -5.42
N LEU A 12 4.03 -6.53 -6.01
CA LEU A 12 3.37 -6.70 -7.29
C LEU A 12 4.35 -7.00 -8.44
N GLU A 13 5.49 -6.31 -8.52
CA GLU A 13 6.47 -6.54 -9.60
C GLU A 13 7.01 -7.98 -9.60
N SER A 14 7.45 -8.47 -8.43
CA SER A 14 7.95 -9.84 -8.29
C SER A 14 6.85 -10.87 -8.55
N THR A 15 5.65 -10.66 -8.01
CA THR A 15 4.54 -11.59 -8.22
C THR A 15 4.11 -11.66 -9.68
N ILE A 16 4.10 -10.54 -10.41
CA ILE A 16 3.80 -10.55 -11.86
C ILE A 16 4.88 -11.31 -12.63
N ARG A 17 6.16 -11.05 -12.34
CA ARG A 17 7.29 -11.72 -13.01
C ARG A 17 7.24 -13.24 -12.79
N GLU A 18 6.95 -13.68 -11.57
CA GLU A 18 6.80 -15.10 -11.22
C GLU A 18 5.57 -15.74 -11.87
N ASN A 19 4.45 -15.02 -11.93
CA ASN A 19 3.18 -15.55 -12.45
C ASN A 19 3.17 -15.64 -13.98
N LEU A 20 3.62 -14.59 -14.66
CA LEU A 20 3.57 -14.48 -16.13
C LEU A 20 4.84 -14.97 -16.84
N GLY A 21 5.93 -15.13 -16.09
CA GLY A 21 7.25 -15.49 -16.60
C GLY A 21 8.02 -14.33 -17.24
N GLU A 22 9.34 -14.48 -17.31
CA GLU A 22 10.29 -13.43 -17.70
C GLU A 22 9.98 -12.86 -19.10
N GLN A 23 9.68 -13.72 -20.08
CA GLN A 23 9.40 -13.28 -21.45
C GLN A 23 8.16 -12.37 -21.53
N THR A 24 7.13 -12.69 -20.77
CA THR A 24 5.90 -11.88 -20.74
C THR A 24 6.16 -10.58 -19.99
N TYR A 25 6.86 -10.65 -18.87
CA TYR A 25 7.29 -9.49 -18.09
C TYR A 25 8.07 -8.47 -18.95
N GLU A 26 9.06 -8.92 -19.73
CA GLU A 26 9.83 -8.05 -20.63
C GLU A 26 8.96 -7.42 -21.74
N LYS A 27 8.01 -8.18 -22.30
CA LYS A 27 7.08 -7.67 -23.32
C LYS A 27 6.17 -6.59 -22.75
N LEU A 28 5.61 -6.81 -21.56
CA LEU A 28 4.81 -5.81 -20.85
C LEU A 28 5.63 -4.56 -20.55
N GLY A 29 6.88 -4.73 -20.08
CA GLY A 29 7.80 -3.61 -19.81
C GLY A 29 8.08 -2.75 -21.04
N ARG A 30 8.37 -3.38 -22.19
CA ARG A 30 8.51 -2.65 -23.47
C ARG A 30 7.24 -1.90 -23.82
N ARG A 31 6.08 -2.53 -23.69
CA ARG A 31 4.81 -1.90 -24.04
C ARG A 31 4.46 -0.73 -23.12
N LEU A 32 4.73 -0.84 -21.83
CA LEU A 32 4.57 0.25 -20.87
C LEU A 32 5.43 1.45 -21.24
N PHE A 33 6.68 1.21 -21.66
CA PHE A 33 7.55 2.27 -22.13
C PHE A 33 7.02 2.91 -23.43
N GLU A 34 6.60 2.12 -24.41
CA GLU A 34 6.03 2.62 -25.68
C GLU A 34 4.77 3.47 -25.49
N ARG A 35 3.86 3.03 -24.60
CA ARG A 35 2.56 3.68 -24.39
C ARG A 35 2.63 4.87 -23.45
N HIS A 36 3.40 4.75 -22.38
CA HIS A 36 3.32 5.64 -21.22
C HIS A 36 4.67 6.27 -20.86
N GLY A 37 5.77 5.87 -21.51
CA GLY A 37 7.11 6.37 -21.22
C GLY A 37 7.67 5.96 -19.86
N ILE A 38 7.11 4.92 -19.23
CA ILE A 38 7.48 4.47 -17.89
C ILE A 38 8.00 3.03 -17.86
N GLY A 39 8.88 2.76 -16.91
CA GLY A 39 9.35 1.41 -16.61
C GLY A 39 8.34 0.61 -15.77
N PHE A 40 8.56 -0.70 -15.67
CA PHE A 40 7.66 -1.60 -14.95
C PHE A 40 7.51 -1.24 -13.46
N THR A 41 8.61 -0.89 -12.78
CA THR A 41 8.59 -0.47 -11.38
C THR A 41 7.72 0.77 -11.14
N GLN A 42 7.64 1.68 -12.13
CA GLN A 42 6.73 2.83 -12.05
C GLN A 42 5.29 2.43 -12.39
N ALA A 43 5.10 1.47 -13.28
CA ALA A 43 3.79 0.99 -13.68
C ALA A 43 3.06 0.23 -12.57
N VAL A 44 3.77 -0.54 -11.73
CA VAL A 44 3.15 -1.20 -10.56
C VAL A 44 2.68 -0.19 -9.52
N GLU A 45 3.30 0.98 -9.47
CA GLU A 45 2.85 2.09 -8.66
C GLU A 45 1.63 2.79 -9.32
N ASP A 46 1.57 2.89 -10.66
CA ASP A 46 0.42 3.40 -11.42
C ASP A 46 -0.44 2.28 -12.03
N PHE A 47 -1.16 1.55 -11.19
CA PHE A 47 -1.87 0.33 -11.58
C PHE A 47 -2.83 0.51 -12.77
N GLY A 48 -3.44 1.69 -12.94
CA GLY A 48 -4.31 1.96 -14.09
C GLY A 48 -3.57 1.88 -15.43
N LYS A 49 -2.30 2.32 -15.49
CA LYS A 49 -1.47 2.15 -16.69
C LYS A 49 -1.07 0.71 -16.90
N LEU A 50 -0.78 -0.02 -15.83
CA LEU A 50 -0.48 -1.45 -15.90
C LEU A 50 -1.68 -2.25 -16.42
N ASP A 51 -2.87 -2.05 -15.85
CA ASP A 51 -4.14 -2.65 -16.31
C ASP A 51 -4.37 -2.38 -17.80
N SER A 52 -4.17 -1.14 -18.26
CA SER A 52 -4.34 -0.80 -19.69
C SER A 52 -3.46 -1.66 -20.60
N VAL A 53 -2.22 -1.96 -20.21
CA VAL A 53 -1.31 -2.79 -20.97
C VAL A 53 -1.64 -4.28 -20.82
N LEU A 54 -2.05 -4.72 -19.64
CA LEU A 54 -2.52 -6.09 -19.43
C LEU A 54 -3.73 -6.40 -20.32
N ARG A 55 -4.69 -5.48 -20.41
CA ARG A 55 -5.86 -5.60 -21.31
C ARG A 55 -5.47 -5.64 -22.79
N GLU A 56 -4.42 -4.93 -23.21
CA GLU A 56 -3.91 -5.04 -24.59
C GLU A 56 -3.37 -6.45 -24.91
N PHE A 57 -2.73 -7.11 -23.94
CA PHE A 57 -2.13 -8.42 -24.13
C PHE A 57 -3.12 -9.57 -23.97
N PHE A 58 -4.04 -9.45 -23.01
CA PHE A 58 -4.89 -10.56 -22.56
C PHE A 58 -6.37 -10.32 -22.85
N GLY A 59 -6.76 -9.16 -23.37
CA GLY A 59 -8.16 -8.81 -23.63
C GLY A 59 -9.03 -8.97 -22.39
N GLY A 60 -10.17 -9.63 -22.52
CA GLY A 60 -11.06 -9.95 -21.40
C GLY A 60 -10.47 -10.90 -20.35
N GLY A 61 -9.36 -11.58 -20.64
CA GLY A 61 -8.65 -12.44 -19.68
C GLY A 61 -7.78 -11.68 -18.68
N ALA A 62 -7.54 -10.38 -18.89
CA ALA A 62 -6.69 -9.57 -18.03
C ALA A 62 -7.20 -9.53 -16.57
N GLU A 63 -8.51 -9.41 -16.39
CA GLU A 63 -9.12 -9.32 -15.05
C GLU A 63 -8.87 -10.58 -14.20
N GLY A 64 -8.96 -11.76 -14.82
CA GLY A 64 -8.65 -13.02 -14.15
C GLY A 64 -7.18 -13.13 -13.76
N ILE A 65 -6.29 -12.66 -14.63
CA ILE A 65 -4.84 -12.62 -14.36
C ILE A 65 -4.53 -11.67 -13.22
N GLU A 66 -5.10 -10.47 -13.24
CA GLU A 66 -4.93 -9.46 -12.18
C GLU A 66 -5.40 -10.01 -10.84
N LYS A 67 -6.59 -10.61 -10.78
CA LYS A 67 -7.11 -11.24 -9.57
C LYS A 67 -6.17 -12.34 -9.06
N GLN A 68 -5.71 -13.23 -9.93
CA GLN A 68 -4.76 -14.30 -9.56
C GLN A 68 -3.43 -13.76 -9.02
N ILE A 69 -2.96 -12.62 -9.52
CA ILE A 69 -1.75 -11.98 -9.05
C ILE A 69 -2.00 -11.30 -7.70
N ILE A 70 -3.10 -10.57 -7.56
CA ILE A 70 -3.43 -9.84 -6.33
C ILE A 70 -3.74 -10.81 -5.18
N ASP A 71 -4.46 -11.91 -5.43
CA ASP A 71 -4.79 -12.93 -4.43
C ASP A 71 -3.54 -13.62 -3.84
N LYS A 72 -2.41 -13.62 -4.56
CA LYS A 72 -1.11 -14.09 -4.05
C LYS A 72 -0.45 -13.10 -3.08
N ILE A 73 -0.87 -11.84 -3.09
CA ILE A 73 -0.31 -10.76 -2.26
C ILE A 73 -1.22 -10.46 -1.08
N VAL A 74 -2.52 -10.34 -1.34
CA VAL A 74 -3.54 -9.98 -0.36
C VAL A 74 -4.84 -10.74 -0.60
N ILE A 75 -5.51 -11.14 0.48
CA ILE A 75 -6.84 -11.75 0.44
C ILE A 75 -7.80 -10.87 1.22
N LEU A 76 -8.91 -10.47 0.58
CA LEU A 76 -9.98 -9.75 1.25
C LEU A 76 -10.80 -10.73 2.09
N GLU A 77 -10.90 -10.49 3.40
CA GLU A 77 -11.76 -11.30 4.27
C GLU A 77 -13.20 -10.79 4.20
N GLU A 78 -14.13 -11.69 3.88
CA GLU A 78 -15.56 -11.43 4.02
C GLU A 78 -15.93 -11.38 5.50
N SER A 79 -16.22 -10.18 6.02
CA SER A 79 -16.66 -10.02 7.40
C SER A 79 -18.20 -10.08 7.51
N LYS A 80 -18.71 -10.84 8.49
CA LYS A 80 -20.15 -10.88 8.83
C LYS A 80 -20.66 -9.56 9.46
N ARG A 81 -19.75 -8.63 9.81
CA ARG A 81 -20.06 -7.30 10.35
C ARG A 81 -19.82 -6.28 9.23
N MET A 82 -20.89 -5.63 8.80
CA MET A 82 -21.06 -4.90 7.53
C MET A 82 -20.13 -3.70 7.26
N ASP A 83 -19.24 -3.33 8.18
CA ASP A 83 -18.65 -2.00 8.21
C ASP A 83 -17.12 -1.99 8.15
N LYS A 84 -16.46 -3.14 8.33
CA LYS A 84 -15.00 -3.20 8.44
C LYS A 84 -14.40 -4.38 7.67
N LYS A 85 -13.70 -4.06 6.58
CA LYS A 85 -13.03 -5.02 5.69
C LYS A 85 -11.62 -5.30 6.22
N TRP A 86 -11.33 -6.57 6.51
CA TRP A 86 -9.97 -7.03 6.82
C TRP A 86 -9.32 -7.55 5.55
N ILE A 87 -8.01 -7.35 5.45
CA ILE A 87 -7.17 -7.86 4.37
C ILE A 87 -6.06 -8.68 5.00
N THR A 88 -5.97 -9.94 4.63
CA THR A 88 -4.86 -10.82 5.00
C THR A 88 -3.71 -10.62 4.02
N ILE A 89 -2.50 -10.43 4.53
CA ILE A 89 -1.28 -10.28 3.73
C ILE A 89 -0.68 -11.67 3.52
N GLU A 90 -0.74 -12.19 2.30
CA GLU A 90 -0.18 -13.49 1.92
C GLU A 90 1.29 -13.40 1.52
N ASP A 91 1.68 -12.30 0.87
CA ASP A 91 3.07 -12.11 0.49
C ASP A 91 3.97 -11.91 1.71
N GLN A 92 4.97 -12.79 1.84
CA GLN A 92 5.86 -12.83 3.01
C GLN A 92 6.76 -11.60 3.10
N SER A 93 7.17 -11.04 1.95
CA SER A 93 8.01 -9.84 1.92
C SER A 93 7.22 -8.62 2.42
N LEU A 94 5.96 -8.50 2.04
CA LEU A 94 5.05 -7.45 2.49
C LEU A 94 4.69 -7.61 3.96
N ALA A 95 4.38 -8.84 4.41
CA ALA A 95 4.13 -9.13 5.81
C ALA A 95 5.35 -8.75 6.67
N ARG A 96 6.56 -9.13 6.22
CA ARG A 96 7.81 -8.75 6.87
C ARG A 96 8.02 -7.24 6.92
N LEU A 97 7.75 -6.51 5.84
CA LEU A 97 7.85 -5.05 5.79
C LEU A 97 6.96 -4.38 6.85
N ILE A 98 5.73 -4.86 7.01
CA ILE A 98 4.78 -4.38 8.01
C ILE A 98 5.30 -4.71 9.41
N LEU A 99 5.71 -5.96 9.66
CA LEU A 99 6.22 -6.40 10.96
C LEU A 99 7.49 -5.65 11.38
N GLU A 100 8.45 -5.45 10.47
CA GLU A 100 9.66 -4.67 10.72
C GLU A 100 9.33 -3.20 11.03
N SER A 101 8.29 -2.65 10.41
CA SER A 101 7.84 -1.29 10.68
C SER A 101 7.14 -1.16 12.05
N LEU A 102 6.42 -2.19 12.49
CA LEU A 102 5.78 -2.22 13.82
C LEU A 102 6.75 -2.62 14.94
N GLY A 103 7.79 -3.38 14.62
CA GLY A 103 8.86 -3.75 15.55
C GLY A 103 9.82 -2.59 15.85
N ASP A 104 9.92 -1.60 14.97
CA ASP A 104 10.63 -0.34 15.20
C ASP A 104 9.76 0.58 16.07
N GLU A 105 10.20 0.82 17.31
CA GLU A 105 9.43 1.57 18.31
C GLU A 105 9.06 2.99 17.85
N ASP A 106 9.98 3.69 17.19
CA ASP A 106 9.73 5.03 16.66
C ASP A 106 8.68 4.99 15.54
N LYS A 107 8.79 4.05 14.60
CA LYS A 107 7.81 3.92 13.50
C LYS A 107 6.43 3.53 14.03
N LYS A 108 6.36 2.63 15.02
CA LYS A 108 5.13 2.26 15.71
C LYS A 108 4.48 3.48 16.38
N ASN A 109 5.26 4.30 17.09
CA ASN A 109 4.78 5.52 17.73
C ASN A 109 4.27 6.54 16.69
N ILE A 110 4.99 6.70 15.58
CA ILE A 110 4.55 7.51 14.45
C ILE A 110 3.18 7.04 13.93
N ILE A 111 3.02 5.74 13.63
CA ILE A 111 1.76 5.18 13.11
C ILE A 111 0.62 5.42 14.11
N ASN A 112 0.84 5.11 15.39
CA ASN A 112 -0.16 5.32 16.44
C ASN A 112 -0.56 6.80 16.59
N SER A 113 0.36 7.74 16.37
CA SER A 113 0.05 9.16 16.45
C SER A 113 -0.93 9.64 15.36
N VAL A 114 -1.05 8.90 14.25
CA VAL A 114 -1.86 9.28 13.07
C VAL A 114 -2.88 8.22 12.64
N ILE A 115 -3.15 7.24 13.50
CA ILE A 115 -4.11 6.17 13.21
C ILE A 115 -5.55 6.71 13.19
N ASP A 116 -5.88 7.56 14.16
CA ASP A 116 -7.22 8.13 14.30
C ASP A 116 -7.39 9.41 13.46
N GLU A 117 -6.43 10.34 13.56
CA GLU A 117 -6.51 11.66 12.93
C GLU A 117 -5.25 12.07 12.15
N PRO A 118 -5.39 12.80 11.03
CA PRO A 118 -4.26 13.24 10.24
C PRO A 118 -3.49 14.38 10.91
N ARG A 119 -2.15 14.32 10.91
CA ARG A 119 -1.28 15.31 11.56
C ARG A 119 -0.14 15.80 10.68
N ILE A 120 0.33 17.02 10.91
CA ILE A 120 1.56 17.50 10.26
C ILE A 120 2.79 16.84 10.91
N ILE A 121 3.92 16.81 10.18
CA ILE A 121 5.12 16.11 10.66
C ILE A 121 5.62 16.66 12.01
N SER A 122 5.56 17.97 12.25
CA SER A 122 5.98 18.54 13.54
C SER A 122 5.21 17.95 14.71
N ASP A 123 3.89 17.83 14.59
CA ASP A 123 3.02 17.28 15.64
C ASP A 123 3.29 15.79 15.86
N ILE A 124 3.53 15.04 14.78
CA ILE A 124 3.92 13.62 14.83
C ILE A 124 5.19 13.45 15.66
N LEU A 125 6.20 14.28 15.41
CA LEU A 125 7.50 14.22 16.10
C LEU A 125 7.37 14.57 17.59
N GLU A 126 6.55 15.58 17.90
CA GLU A 126 6.27 15.99 19.28
C GLU A 126 5.55 14.88 20.07
N ILE A 127 4.46 14.35 19.52
CA ILE A 127 3.66 13.29 20.15
C ILE A 127 4.48 12.01 20.31
N SER A 128 5.25 11.65 19.28
CA SER A 128 6.05 10.42 19.28
C SER A 128 7.35 10.57 20.09
N LYS A 129 7.73 11.78 20.49
CA LYS A 129 8.97 12.11 21.22
C LYS A 129 10.24 11.65 20.49
N ILE A 130 10.27 11.78 19.17
CA ILE A 130 11.40 11.34 18.33
C ILE A 130 12.25 12.54 17.92
N PRO A 131 13.60 12.45 17.98
CA PRO A 131 14.47 13.50 17.48
C PRO A 131 14.20 13.82 16.00
N GLN A 132 14.29 15.09 15.64
CA GLN A 132 13.84 15.59 14.33
C GLN A 132 14.46 14.83 13.15
N THR A 133 15.80 14.76 13.06
CA THR A 133 16.49 14.15 11.91
C THR A 133 16.11 12.68 11.72
N SER A 134 16.09 11.88 12.79
CA SER A 134 15.70 10.47 12.73
C SER A 134 14.22 10.29 12.44
N GLY A 135 13.36 11.14 13.02
CA GLY A 135 11.92 11.09 12.85
C GLY A 135 11.48 11.41 11.42
N TYR A 136 12.01 12.47 10.81
CA TYR A 136 11.73 12.78 9.40
C TYR A 136 12.13 11.62 8.48
N ARG A 137 13.30 11.00 8.71
CA ARG A 137 13.74 9.83 7.93
C ARG A 137 12.75 8.67 8.06
N LYS A 138 12.31 8.35 9.27
CA LYS A 138 11.36 7.24 9.52
C LYS A 138 9.97 7.51 8.95
N ILE A 139 9.47 8.73 9.10
CA ILE A 139 8.20 9.16 8.48
C ILE A 139 8.27 9.03 6.97
N ASN A 140 9.36 9.50 6.35
CA ASN A 140 9.55 9.37 4.90
C ASN A 140 9.59 7.90 4.46
N THR A 141 10.24 7.01 5.21
CA THR A 141 10.19 5.57 4.92
C THR A 141 8.78 5.01 5.00
N LEU A 142 7.98 5.39 6.00
CA LEU A 142 6.59 4.94 6.12
C LEU A 142 5.71 5.45 4.96
N ILE A 143 5.92 6.69 4.51
CA ILE A 143 5.26 7.25 3.32
C ILE A 143 5.68 6.49 2.06
N GLN A 144 6.98 6.25 1.89
CA GLN A 144 7.53 5.52 0.72
C GLN A 144 7.04 4.06 0.64
N ASN A 145 6.73 3.46 1.78
CA ASN A 145 6.19 2.11 1.89
C ASN A 145 4.66 2.07 1.82
N GLY A 146 3.98 3.22 1.68
CA GLY A 146 2.52 3.27 1.60
C GLY A 146 1.81 3.03 2.93
N MET A 147 2.51 3.12 4.07
CA MET A 147 1.89 2.99 5.40
C MET A 147 1.28 4.31 5.87
N LEU A 148 1.81 5.45 5.40
CA LEU A 148 1.26 6.79 5.63
C LEU A 148 0.90 7.46 4.31
N ILE A 149 -0.19 8.21 4.31
CA ILE A 149 -0.67 8.97 3.15
C ILE A 149 -0.92 10.43 3.50
N PRO A 150 -0.72 11.37 2.54
CA PRO A 150 -1.12 12.74 2.72
C PRO A 150 -2.66 12.84 2.79
N GLN A 151 -3.17 13.55 3.80
CA GLN A 151 -4.61 13.75 4.01
C GLN A 151 -4.89 15.13 4.58
N GLY A 152 -5.17 16.08 3.68
CA GLY A 152 -5.46 17.47 4.03
C GLY A 152 -4.22 18.30 4.37
N PHE A 153 -4.46 19.53 4.82
CA PHE A 153 -3.42 20.52 5.12
C PHE A 153 -3.78 21.30 6.40
N SER A 154 -2.75 21.78 7.09
CA SER A 154 -2.85 22.87 8.07
C SER A 154 -2.33 24.16 7.44
N THR A 155 -2.90 25.31 7.83
CA THR A 155 -2.34 26.63 7.51
C THR A 155 -1.55 27.12 8.72
N THR A 156 -0.27 27.40 8.53
CA THR A 156 0.59 27.97 9.58
C THR A 156 0.29 29.46 9.80
N HIS A 157 0.81 30.03 10.89
CA HIS A 157 0.64 31.45 11.20
C HIS A 157 1.17 32.40 10.09
N ASP A 158 2.18 31.97 9.34
CA ASP A 158 2.72 32.70 8.17
C ASP A 158 1.98 32.39 6.85
N GLY A 159 0.83 31.71 6.92
CA GLY A 159 -0.04 31.43 5.77
C GLY A 159 0.41 30.26 4.88
N LYS A 160 1.49 29.55 5.23
CA LYS A 160 1.95 28.39 4.46
C LYS A 160 1.05 27.18 4.69
N LYS A 161 0.79 26.44 3.62
CA LYS A 161 0.10 25.15 3.70
C LYS A 161 1.10 24.06 4.03
N VAL A 162 0.84 23.30 5.09
CA VAL A 162 1.65 22.16 5.53
C VAL A 162 0.80 20.90 5.44
N THR A 163 1.30 19.89 4.73
CA THR A 163 0.61 18.62 4.51
C THR A 163 0.44 17.85 5.81
N LYS A 164 -0.77 17.34 6.04
CA LYS A 164 -1.04 16.37 7.11
C LYS A 164 -0.94 14.95 6.57
N TYR A 165 -0.61 14.00 7.43
CA TYR A 165 -0.46 12.60 7.11
C TYR A 165 -1.35 11.73 8.00
N LYS A 166 -1.92 10.68 7.42
CA LYS A 166 -2.73 9.66 8.11
C LYS A 166 -2.17 8.27 7.86
N SER A 167 -2.38 7.35 8.80
CA SER A 167 -2.22 5.92 8.56
C SER A 167 -3.17 5.43 7.47
N VAL A 168 -2.70 4.51 6.63
CA VAL A 168 -3.55 3.78 5.68
C VAL A 168 -4.48 2.79 6.40
N PHE A 169 -4.07 2.35 7.59
CA PHE A 169 -4.79 1.37 8.40
C PHE A 169 -5.50 2.02 9.59
N GLU A 170 -6.68 1.52 9.91
CA GLU A 170 -7.38 1.74 11.18
C GLU A 170 -6.95 0.72 12.24
N ASN A 171 -6.55 -0.49 11.82
CA ASN A 171 -6.13 -1.55 12.73
C ASN A 171 -5.19 -2.54 12.03
N ILE A 172 -4.35 -3.22 12.82
CA ILE A 172 -3.45 -4.28 12.37
C ILE A 172 -3.53 -5.42 13.39
N SER A 173 -3.81 -6.63 12.92
CA SER A 173 -3.82 -7.86 13.72
C SER A 173 -2.66 -8.75 13.30
N ILE A 174 -1.97 -9.33 14.27
CA ILE A 174 -0.89 -10.31 14.05
C ILE A 174 -1.31 -11.57 14.78
N GLU A 175 -1.50 -12.65 14.03
CA GLU A 175 -1.89 -13.95 14.53
C GLU A 175 -0.74 -14.93 14.33
N ILE A 176 -0.56 -15.88 15.25
CA ILE A 176 0.43 -16.94 15.13
C ILE A 176 -0.31 -18.28 15.20
N GLU A 177 -0.38 -18.97 14.07
CA GLU A 177 -1.08 -20.25 13.95
C GLU A 177 -0.11 -21.34 13.51
N LYS A 178 0.14 -22.34 14.36
CA LYS A 178 1.01 -23.50 14.04
C LYS A 178 2.37 -23.10 13.44
N ASN A 179 3.00 -22.08 14.00
CA ASN A 179 4.27 -21.45 13.56
C ASN A 179 4.18 -20.60 12.27
N LYS A 180 2.99 -20.33 11.72
CA LYS A 180 2.78 -19.34 10.66
C LYS A 180 2.41 -18.00 11.31
N VAL A 181 3.14 -16.94 10.97
CA VAL A 181 2.75 -15.57 11.31
C VAL A 181 1.80 -15.07 10.22
N ILE A 182 0.61 -14.64 10.63
CA ILE A 182 -0.43 -14.11 9.75
C ILE A 182 -0.60 -12.64 10.08
N VAL A 183 -0.41 -11.78 9.09
CA VAL A 183 -0.61 -10.33 9.23
C VAL A 183 -1.92 -9.97 8.57
N LYS A 184 -2.83 -9.37 9.33
CA LYS A 184 -4.09 -8.83 8.81
C LYS A 184 -4.12 -7.34 9.04
N VAL A 185 -4.57 -6.59 8.04
CA VAL A 185 -4.72 -5.14 8.12
C VAL A 185 -6.16 -4.76 7.88
N GLN A 186 -6.61 -3.73 8.57
CA GLN A 186 -7.90 -3.10 8.35
C GLN A 186 -7.63 -1.71 7.78
N PRO A 187 -7.71 -1.52 6.45
CA PRO A 187 -7.51 -0.21 5.87
C PRO A 187 -8.67 0.73 6.20
N THR A 188 -8.39 2.04 6.18
CA THR A 188 -9.44 3.05 6.25
C THR A 188 -10.39 2.93 5.06
N GLN A 189 -11.67 3.27 5.25
CA GLN A 189 -12.65 3.29 4.16
C GLN A 189 -12.20 4.17 2.98
N GLU A 190 -11.53 5.29 3.26
CA GLU A 190 -10.95 6.17 2.25
C GLU A 190 -9.81 5.49 1.47
N SER A 191 -8.94 4.75 2.14
CA SER A 191 -7.85 4.02 1.48
C SER A 191 -8.36 2.92 0.55
N ILE A 192 -9.44 2.22 0.94
CA ILE A 192 -10.08 1.21 0.06
C ILE A 192 -10.69 1.88 -1.17
N LYS A 193 -11.48 2.95 -0.99
CA LYS A 193 -12.16 3.64 -2.10
C LYS A 193 -11.19 4.20 -3.12
N ASN A 194 -10.06 4.74 -2.66
CA ASN A 194 -9.07 5.38 -3.51
C ASN A 194 -8.09 4.37 -4.17
N SER A 195 -8.15 3.10 -3.80
CA SER A 195 -7.24 2.06 -4.32
C SER A 195 -7.80 1.41 -5.58
N HIS A 196 -7.04 1.47 -6.66
CA HIS A 196 -7.40 0.81 -7.92
C HIS A 196 -7.31 -0.71 -7.78
N ILE A 197 -6.30 -1.19 -7.06
CA ILE A 197 -6.13 -2.62 -6.79
C ILE A 197 -7.35 -3.15 -6.01
N MET A 198 -7.80 -2.43 -4.98
CA MET A 198 -8.97 -2.86 -4.21
C MET A 198 -10.27 -2.79 -4.99
N GLN A 199 -10.39 -1.92 -5.99
CA GLN A 199 -11.56 -1.90 -6.88
C GLN A 199 -11.66 -3.23 -7.65
N ILE A 200 -10.54 -3.76 -8.15
CA ILE A 200 -10.52 -5.05 -8.86
C ILE A 200 -10.90 -6.20 -7.92
N VAL A 201 -10.30 -6.23 -6.72
CA VAL A 201 -10.57 -7.26 -5.71
C VAL A 201 -12.01 -7.22 -5.22
N CYS A 202 -12.59 -6.02 -5.01
CA CYS A 202 -13.95 -5.85 -4.50
C CYS A 202 -15.05 -5.97 -5.58
N SER A 203 -14.70 -5.98 -6.86
CA SER A 203 -15.67 -6.11 -7.96
C SER A 203 -16.14 -7.56 -8.19
N HIS A 204 -15.63 -8.50 -7.39
CA HIS A 204 -15.86 -9.94 -7.46
C HIS A 204 -16.00 -10.54 -6.06
#